data_AF-A0A1Z5R720-F1
#
_entry.id   AF-A0A1Z5R720-F1
#
_cell.length_a   1.000
_cell.length_b   1.000
_cell.length_c   1.000
_cell.angle_alpha   90.00
_cell.angle_beta   90.00
_cell.angle_gamma   90.00
#
_symmetry.space_group_name_H-M   'P 1'
#
loop_
_entity.id
_entity.type
_entity.pdbx_description
1 polymer ?
#
loop_
_entity_poly.entity_id
_entity_poly.type
_entity_poly.pdbx_seq_one_letter_code
_entity_poly.pdbx_strand_id
1 'polypeptide(L)'
;MKCRTTPIEYIRRNQLDAGLPLFESESFKWPGFVVFDDVNGKVLTCSATDGIYKVFDSKNYSFLYSIPDENIHDIKMRFAFFPSDLSILLYFRGPKDDLLISYYSEGTILLIYDRAMSHVPLKILSIEDGKPLKSVKLWLHPNKEISFIEQFNEKIFVKQEDENL
;
A
#
# COMPACT_ATOMS: atom_id res chain seq x y z
N MET A 1 -2.90 -20.78 3.46
CA MET A 1 -3.74 -20.85 2.25
C MET A 1 -2.82 -20.79 1.04
N LYS A 2 -3.10 -21.55 -0.03
CA LYS A 2 -2.36 -21.46 -1.31
C LYS A 2 -3.18 -20.59 -2.26
N CYS A 3 -2.58 -19.60 -2.89
CA CYS A 3 -3.24 -18.77 -3.89
C CYS A 3 -3.30 -19.51 -5.23
N ARG A 4 -4.38 -19.30 -5.98
CA ARG A 4 -4.55 -19.83 -7.34
C ARG A 4 -5.20 -18.79 -8.23
N THR A 5 -4.84 -18.77 -9.51
CA THR A 5 -5.53 -18.01 -10.55
C THR A 5 -6.31 -18.96 -11.45
N THR A 6 -7.52 -18.56 -11.84
CA THR A 6 -8.32 -19.29 -12.83
C THR A 6 -8.58 -18.33 -13.98
N PRO A 7 -7.96 -18.53 -15.16
CA PRO A 7 -8.18 -17.68 -16.31
C PRO A 7 -9.68 -17.56 -16.64
N ILE A 8 -10.13 -16.37 -17.05
CA ILE A 8 -11.54 -16.13 -17.41
C ILE A 8 -12.01 -17.10 -18.48
N GLU A 9 -11.14 -17.49 -19.41
CA GLU A 9 -11.46 -18.48 -20.45
C GLU A 9 -11.83 -19.85 -19.85
N TYR A 10 -11.18 -20.27 -18.76
CA TYR A 10 -11.48 -21.54 -18.09
C TYR A 10 -12.81 -21.43 -17.35
N ILE A 11 -13.11 -20.26 -16.76
CA ILE A 11 -14.42 -19.97 -16.16
C ILE A 11 -15.52 -20.05 -17.22
N ARG A 12 -15.32 -19.43 -18.40
CA ARG A 12 -16.27 -19.48 -19.52
C ARG A 12 -16.52 -20.91 -20.02
N ARG A 13 -15.54 -21.79 -19.90
CA ARG A 13 -15.61 -23.22 -20.26
C ARG A 13 -16.05 -24.13 -19.09
N ASN A 14 -16.41 -23.57 -17.94
CA ASN A 14 -16.76 -24.30 -16.72
C ASN A 14 -15.65 -25.25 -16.20
N GLN A 15 -14.38 -24.88 -16.41
CA GLN A 15 -13.19 -25.63 -15.99
C GLN A 15 -12.56 -25.02 -14.73
N LEU A 16 -13.34 -24.95 -13.64
CA LEU A 16 -12.96 -24.24 -12.42
C LEU A 16 -11.80 -24.92 -11.65
N ASP A 17 -11.59 -26.23 -11.83
CA ASP A 17 -10.54 -26.99 -11.15
C ASP A 17 -9.16 -26.84 -11.79
N ALA A 18 -9.07 -26.28 -12.99
CA ALA A 18 -7.84 -26.12 -13.76
C ALA A 18 -7.04 -24.85 -13.41
N GLY A 19 -7.24 -24.32 -12.19
CA GLY A 19 -6.54 -23.13 -11.70
C GLY A 19 -5.05 -23.37 -11.51
N LEU A 20 -4.23 -22.37 -11.85
CA LEU A 20 -2.78 -22.37 -11.69
C LEU A 20 -2.40 -21.83 -10.31
N PRO A 21 -1.46 -22.46 -9.59
CA PRO A 21 -0.96 -21.93 -8.32
C PRO A 21 -0.24 -20.58 -8.51
N LEU A 22 -0.41 -19.68 -7.55
CA LEU A 22 0.31 -18.40 -7.48
C LEU A 22 1.12 -18.34 -6.18
N PHE A 23 2.26 -17.66 -6.24
CA PHE A 23 3.13 -17.40 -5.09
C PHE A 23 3.50 -18.70 -4.36
N GLU A 24 4.00 -19.71 -5.09
CA GLU A 24 4.24 -21.06 -4.54
C GLU A 24 5.21 -21.08 -3.34
N SER A 25 6.11 -20.11 -3.26
CA SER A 25 7.01 -19.90 -2.11
C SER A 25 6.32 -19.34 -0.88
N GLU A 26 5.11 -18.77 -1.03
CA GLU A 26 4.41 -18.04 0.00
C GLU A 26 3.28 -18.86 0.61
N SER A 27 3.07 -18.69 1.91
CA SER A 27 1.91 -19.26 2.60
C SER A 27 1.12 -18.15 3.29
N PHE A 28 -0.04 -17.82 2.71
CA PHE A 28 -0.91 -16.80 3.29
C PHE A 28 -1.77 -17.45 4.37
N LYS A 29 -1.32 -17.38 5.61
CA LYS A 29 -2.21 -17.51 6.77
C LYS A 29 -2.59 -16.10 7.19
N TRP A 30 -3.81 -15.89 7.68
CA TRP A 30 -4.13 -14.62 8.32
C TRP A 30 -3.16 -14.38 9.50
N PRO A 31 -2.62 -13.16 9.70
CA PRO A 31 -2.99 -11.86 9.08
C PRO A 31 -2.32 -11.48 7.74
N GLY A 32 -1.75 -12.42 6.99
CA GLY A 32 -1.13 -12.16 5.69
C GLY A 32 -2.15 -11.76 4.62
N PHE A 33 -1.70 -10.97 3.64
CA PHE A 33 -2.57 -10.41 2.60
C PHE A 33 -1.91 -10.41 1.22
N VAL A 34 -2.74 -10.21 0.20
CA VAL A 34 -2.35 -9.95 -1.20
C VAL A 34 -3.14 -8.76 -1.73
N VAL A 35 -2.45 -7.81 -2.34
CA VAL A 35 -3.01 -6.56 -2.87
C VAL A 35 -2.51 -6.38 -4.31
N PHE A 36 -3.45 -6.22 -5.24
CA PHE A 36 -3.16 -6.02 -6.66
C PHE A 36 -3.18 -4.52 -7.00
N ASP A 37 -2.14 -4.06 -7.66
CA ASP A 37 -2.06 -2.74 -8.28
C ASP A 37 -1.94 -2.94 -9.78
N ASP A 38 -3.09 -2.92 -10.44
CA ASP A 38 -3.23 -3.11 -11.87
C ASP A 38 -2.66 -1.93 -12.69
N VAL A 39 -2.65 -0.73 -12.12
CA VAL A 39 -2.07 0.47 -12.75
C VAL A 39 -0.56 0.38 -12.84
N ASN A 40 0.13 0.02 -11.75
CA ASN A 40 1.58 -0.09 -11.77
C ASN A 40 2.07 -1.50 -12.19
N GLY A 41 1.15 -2.43 -12.41
CA GLY A 41 1.47 -3.80 -12.81
C GLY A 41 2.19 -4.60 -11.72
N LYS A 42 1.86 -4.33 -10.45
CA LYS A 42 2.53 -4.93 -9.29
C LYS A 42 1.54 -5.65 -8.37
N VAL A 43 2.05 -6.60 -7.61
CA VAL A 43 1.32 -7.27 -6.53
C VAL A 43 2.13 -7.15 -5.26
N LEU A 44 1.54 -6.58 -4.21
CA LEU A 44 2.12 -6.54 -2.88
C LEU A 44 1.55 -7.68 -2.06
N THR A 45 2.43 -8.36 -1.35
CA THR A 45 2.05 -9.42 -0.42
C THR A 45 2.71 -9.18 0.93
N CYS A 46 2.08 -9.65 1.99
CA CYS A 46 2.69 -9.77 3.31
C CYS A 46 2.48 -11.19 3.81
N SER A 47 3.56 -11.87 4.15
CA SER A 47 3.49 -13.19 4.77
C SER A 47 3.30 -13.03 6.28
N ALA A 48 2.26 -13.67 6.83
CA ALA A 48 2.01 -13.69 8.27
C ALA A 48 3.11 -14.39 9.09
N THR A 49 3.98 -15.17 8.46
CA THR A 49 4.93 -16.03 9.18
C THR A 49 6.23 -15.29 9.49
N ASP A 50 6.69 -14.47 8.55
CA ASP A 50 7.94 -13.71 8.64
C ASP A 50 7.70 -12.18 8.69
N GLY A 51 6.47 -11.72 8.44
CA GLY A 51 6.12 -10.29 8.40
C GLY A 51 6.74 -9.56 7.20
N ILE A 52 7.30 -10.30 6.24
CA ILE A 52 8.05 -9.71 5.12
C ILE A 52 7.07 -9.31 4.03
N TYR A 53 7.19 -8.04 3.62
CA TYR A 53 6.49 -7.53 2.45
C TYR A 53 7.27 -7.84 1.18
N LYS A 54 6.60 -8.41 0.19
CA LYS A 54 7.19 -8.79 -1.10
C LYS A 54 6.36 -8.25 -2.25
N VAL A 55 7.06 -7.75 -3.26
CA VAL A 55 6.47 -7.21 -4.49
C VAL A 55 6.75 -8.17 -5.65
N PHE A 56 5.71 -8.45 -6.42
CA PHE A 56 5.72 -9.34 -7.58
C PHE A 56 5.22 -8.60 -8.82
N ASP A 57 5.61 -9.06 -10.00
CA ASP A 57 5.05 -8.62 -11.28
C ASP A 57 3.61 -9.15 -11.43
N SER A 58 2.65 -8.31 -11.83
CA SER A 58 1.25 -8.75 -11.92
C SER A 58 0.92 -9.58 -13.16
N LYS A 59 1.76 -9.56 -14.20
CA LYS A 59 1.54 -10.28 -15.46
C LYS A 59 2.00 -11.73 -15.36
N ASN A 60 3.17 -11.95 -14.77
CA ASN A 60 3.79 -13.28 -14.69
C ASN A 60 4.00 -13.78 -13.26
N TYR A 61 3.66 -12.98 -12.23
CA TYR A 61 3.78 -13.35 -10.82
C TYR A 61 5.20 -13.67 -10.36
N SER A 62 6.22 -13.19 -11.10
CA SER A 62 7.62 -13.33 -10.70
C SER A 62 7.94 -12.40 -9.52
N PHE A 63 8.77 -12.89 -8.61
CA PHE A 63 9.28 -12.10 -7.50
C PHE A 63 10.18 -10.97 -8.03
N LEU A 64 9.97 -9.75 -7.53
CA LEU A 64 10.79 -8.59 -7.88
C LEU A 64 11.73 -8.22 -6.74
N TYR A 65 11.19 -7.86 -5.58
CA TYR A 65 11.96 -7.48 -4.41
C TYR A 65 11.16 -7.62 -3.11
N SER A 66 11.86 -7.60 -1.98
CA SER A 66 11.28 -7.51 -0.63
C SER A 66 11.54 -6.14 -0.03
N ILE A 67 10.63 -5.65 0.80
CA ILE A 67 10.82 -4.41 1.56
C ILE A 67 11.48 -4.79 2.89
N PRO A 68 12.73 -4.36 3.16
CA PRO A 68 13.52 -4.83 4.30
C PRO A 68 13.26 -4.02 5.59
N ASP A 69 12.07 -3.43 5.73
CA ASP A 69 11.75 -2.58 6.88
C ASP A 69 11.02 -3.37 7.99
N GLU A 70 11.45 -3.15 9.23
CA GLU A 70 10.86 -3.71 10.43
C GLU A 70 9.92 -2.69 11.11
N ASN A 71 8.98 -3.17 11.92
CA ASN A 71 8.05 -2.33 12.70
C ASN A 71 7.16 -1.42 11.85
N ILE A 72 6.79 -1.89 10.66
CA ILE A 72 5.76 -1.27 9.83
C ILE A 72 4.41 -1.54 10.51
N HIS A 73 3.73 -0.47 10.91
CA HIS A 73 2.38 -0.54 11.48
C HIS A 73 1.36 -0.81 10.37
N ASP A 74 1.49 -0.10 9.25
CA ASP A 74 0.62 -0.23 8.10
C ASP A 74 1.37 0.11 6.81
N ILE A 75 0.94 -0.50 5.71
CA ILE A 75 1.50 -0.30 4.38
C ILE A 75 0.37 0.00 3.40
N LYS A 76 0.55 1.05 2.60
CA LYS A 76 -0.42 1.43 1.57
C LYS A 76 0.26 1.41 0.21
N MET A 77 -0.32 0.63 -0.69
CA MET A 77 -0.09 0.68 -2.12
C MET A 77 -1.38 1.21 -2.74
N ARG A 78 -1.28 2.24 -3.58
CA ARG A 78 -2.48 2.92 -4.10
C ARG A 78 -3.27 1.96 -4.99
N PHE A 79 -4.56 1.80 -4.73
CA PHE A 79 -5.49 1.24 -5.68
C PHE A 79 -6.06 2.39 -6.50
N ALA A 80 -5.72 2.45 -7.79
CA ALA A 80 -6.30 3.43 -8.68
C ALA A 80 -7.73 3.03 -9.04
N PHE A 81 -8.69 3.24 -8.13
CA PHE A 81 -10.11 3.12 -8.46
C PHE A 81 -10.76 4.46 -8.86
N PHE A 82 -9.98 5.55 -8.87
CA PHE A 82 -10.42 6.83 -9.40
C PHE A 82 -9.52 7.25 -10.55
N PRO A 83 -10.05 7.38 -11.79
CA PRO A 83 -9.30 8.01 -12.87
C PRO A 83 -8.94 9.43 -12.44
N SER A 84 -7.66 9.78 -12.56
CA SER A 84 -7.09 11.09 -12.25
C SER A 84 -7.80 12.26 -12.99
N ASP A 85 -8.60 11.96 -14.01
CA ASP A 85 -9.39 12.93 -14.76
C ASP A 85 -10.59 13.52 -13.99
N LEU A 86 -11.02 12.93 -12.86
CA LEU A 86 -12.07 13.50 -11.98
C LEU A 86 -11.53 14.43 -10.88
N SER A 87 -10.21 14.54 -10.72
CA SER A 87 -9.56 15.34 -9.66
C SER A 87 -9.50 16.85 -9.94
N ILE A 88 -9.83 17.30 -11.16
CA ILE A 88 -9.55 18.66 -11.65
C ILE A 88 -10.44 19.76 -11.03
N LEU A 89 -11.48 19.43 -10.25
CA LEU A 89 -12.40 20.45 -9.72
C LEU A 89 -12.22 20.83 -8.23
N LEU A 90 -11.19 20.31 -7.55
CA LEU A 90 -10.95 20.62 -6.12
C LEU A 90 -9.47 20.95 -5.83
N TYR A 91 -8.88 21.87 -6.58
CA TYR A 91 -7.62 22.51 -6.19
C TYR A 91 -7.87 23.75 -5.32
N PHE A 92 -7.68 23.60 -4.01
CA PHE A 92 -7.46 24.72 -3.09
C PHE A 92 -5.94 24.83 -2.78
N ARG A 93 -5.29 25.75 -3.51
CA ARG A 93 -4.10 26.56 -3.21
C ARG A 93 -3.33 26.32 -1.87
N GLY A 94 -2.05 25.92 -1.93
CA GLY A 94 -1.11 26.07 -0.79
C GLY A 94 0.34 25.58 -1.02
N PRO A 95 1.40 26.34 -0.64
CA PRO A 95 2.80 25.93 -0.81
C PRO A 95 3.34 25.09 0.38
N LYS A 96 4.25 24.16 0.07
CA LYS A 96 4.89 23.08 0.88
C LYS A 96 4.19 21.71 0.86
N ASP A 97 2.86 21.67 0.81
CA ASP A 97 2.11 20.40 0.84
C ASP A 97 2.01 19.72 -0.54
N ASP A 98 2.20 20.47 -1.64
CA ASP A 98 2.26 19.96 -3.01
C ASP A 98 3.38 18.91 -3.24
N LEU A 99 4.50 19.02 -2.51
CA LEU A 99 5.64 18.11 -2.66
C LEU A 99 5.46 16.79 -1.90
N LEU A 100 4.38 16.61 -1.12
CA LEU A 100 4.00 15.30 -0.57
C LEU A 100 3.02 14.64 -1.55
N ILE A 101 2.07 15.42 -2.04
CA ILE A 101 1.06 15.06 -3.04
C ILE A 101 1.71 14.50 -4.31
N SER A 102 2.76 15.13 -4.84
CA SER A 102 3.47 14.64 -6.03
C SER A 102 4.11 13.25 -5.86
N TYR A 103 4.50 12.85 -4.65
CA TYR A 103 4.99 11.48 -4.40
C TYR A 103 3.84 10.48 -4.17
N TYR A 104 2.65 10.95 -3.83
CA TYR A 104 1.42 10.15 -3.86
C TYR A 104 0.79 10.13 -5.26
N SER A 105 1.46 10.66 -6.28
CA SER A 105 1.20 10.34 -7.68
C SER A 105 1.94 9.04 -8.06
N GLU A 106 1.52 8.37 -9.12
CA GLU A 106 1.84 6.98 -9.50
C GLU A 106 3.26 6.46 -9.15
N GLY A 107 3.36 5.17 -8.82
CA GLY A 107 4.66 4.51 -8.68
C GLY A 107 5.28 4.50 -7.28
N THR A 108 4.50 4.64 -6.20
CA THR A 108 5.02 4.68 -4.82
C THR A 108 4.30 3.77 -3.83
N ILE A 109 5.01 3.41 -2.76
CA ILE A 109 4.51 2.68 -1.60
C ILE A 109 4.70 3.55 -0.36
N LEU A 110 3.66 3.67 0.46
CA LEU A 110 3.72 4.36 1.75
C LEU A 110 3.86 3.35 2.89
N LEU A 111 4.91 3.52 3.69
CA LEU A 111 5.09 2.84 4.96
C LEU A 111 4.71 3.78 6.11
N ILE A 112 3.83 3.31 6.98
CA ILE A 112 3.42 3.96 8.22
C ILE A 112 4.00 3.15 9.37
N TYR A 113 4.78 3.79 10.22
CA TYR A 113 5.42 3.13 11.36
C TYR A 113 4.64 3.40 12.65
N ASP A 114 4.99 2.66 13.70
CA ASP A 114 4.45 2.92 15.02
C ASP A 114 4.72 4.36 15.48
N ARG A 115 3.75 4.91 16.20
CA ARG A 115 3.80 6.26 16.74
C ARG A 115 4.99 6.44 17.68
N ALA A 116 5.78 7.49 17.45
CA ALA A 116 6.66 8.08 18.45
C ALA A 116 5.90 9.14 19.28
N MET A 117 6.44 9.56 20.43
CA MET A 117 5.75 10.43 21.41
C MET A 117 4.87 11.53 20.78
N SER A 118 5.42 12.29 19.83
CA SER A 118 4.79 13.47 19.22
C SER A 118 4.63 13.39 17.69
N HIS A 119 4.89 12.24 17.08
CA HIS A 119 4.82 12.12 15.62
C HIS A 119 4.68 10.67 15.17
N VAL A 120 4.19 10.48 13.95
CA VAL A 120 4.23 9.20 13.24
C VAL A 120 5.31 9.31 12.15
N PRO A 121 6.34 8.44 12.18
CA PRO A 121 7.29 8.33 11.08
C PRO A 121 6.59 7.76 9.85
N LEU A 122 6.91 8.32 8.68
CA LEU A 122 6.43 7.85 7.38
C LEU A 122 7.63 7.69 6.42
N LYS A 123 7.61 6.64 5.61
CA LYS A 123 8.60 6.41 4.55
C LYS A 123 7.89 6.14 3.23
N ILE A 124 8.30 6.85 2.20
CA ILE A 124 7.81 6.68 0.83
C ILE A 124 8.88 5.93 0.04
N LEU A 125 8.49 4.81 -0.56
CA LEU A 125 9.34 3.99 -1.42
C LEU A 125 8.90 4.10 -2.88
N SER A 126 9.83 3.88 -3.80
CA SER A 126 9.56 3.62 -5.21
C SER A 126 8.95 2.22 -5.35
N ILE A 127 7.86 2.10 -6.12
CA ILE A 127 7.24 0.81 -6.40
C ILE A 127 8.07 -0.05 -7.36
N GLU A 128 8.99 0.56 -8.11
CA GLU A 128 9.77 -0.17 -9.12
C GLU A 128 10.90 -0.98 -8.51
N ASP A 129 11.51 -0.47 -7.43
CA ASP A 129 12.71 -1.06 -6.85
C ASP A 129 12.74 -1.08 -5.31
N GLY A 130 11.66 -0.60 -4.66
CA GLY A 130 11.55 -0.56 -3.20
C GLY A 130 12.48 0.45 -2.54
N LYS A 131 13.18 1.31 -3.30
CA LYS A 131 14.13 2.25 -2.71
C LYS A 131 13.44 3.44 -2.04
N PRO A 132 13.98 3.96 -0.94
CA PRO A 132 13.42 5.11 -0.27
C PRO A 132 13.54 6.36 -1.14
N LEU A 133 12.39 6.99 -1.40
CA LEU A 133 12.29 8.28 -2.08
C LEU A 133 12.29 9.42 -1.08
N LYS A 134 11.61 9.23 0.06
CA LYS A 134 11.47 10.27 1.08
C LYS A 134 11.16 9.66 2.44
N SER A 135 11.62 10.33 3.49
CA SER A 135 11.20 10.06 4.87
C SER A 135 10.69 11.35 5.48
N VAL A 136 9.52 11.30 6.11
CA VAL A 136 8.90 12.46 6.75
C VAL A 136 8.36 12.08 8.12
N LYS A 137 8.19 13.09 8.98
CA LYS A 137 7.56 12.94 10.29
C LYS A 137 6.24 13.70 10.27
N LEU A 138 5.14 13.00 10.49
CA LEU A 138 3.84 13.61 10.65
C LEU A 138 3.66 13.95 12.13
N TRP A 139 3.76 15.24 12.47
CA TRP A 139 3.64 15.70 13.85
C TRP A 139 2.20 15.62 14.34
N LEU A 140 2.05 15.17 15.58
CA LEU A 140 0.77 14.92 16.25
C LEU A 140 0.82 15.46 17.67
N HIS A 141 -0.35 15.68 18.26
CA HIS A 141 -0.45 16.11 19.64
C HIS A 141 0.09 15.02 20.59
N PRO A 142 1.10 15.31 21.43
CA PRO A 142 1.91 14.29 22.11
C PRO A 142 1.20 13.44 23.16
N ASN A 143 -0.05 13.77 23.55
CA ASN A 143 -0.80 13.06 24.60
C ASN A 143 -2.23 12.70 24.21
N LYS A 144 -2.62 12.88 22.95
CA LYS A 144 -3.95 12.49 22.46
C LYS A 144 -3.86 11.16 21.74
N GLU A 145 -4.73 10.21 22.05
CA GLU A 145 -4.72 8.92 21.33
C GLU A 145 -5.06 9.11 19.86
N ILE A 146 -4.52 8.22 19.02
CA ILE A 146 -4.83 8.19 17.59
C ILE A 146 -5.98 7.21 17.41
N SER A 147 -7.14 7.69 16.97
CA SER A 147 -8.27 6.81 16.66
C SER A 147 -8.03 6.05 15.36
N PHE A 148 -7.52 6.74 14.33
CA PHE A 148 -7.08 6.11 13.08
C PHE A 148 -6.11 7.01 12.31
N ILE A 149 -5.32 6.36 11.44
CA ILE A 149 -4.56 6.97 10.36
C ILE A 149 -5.01 6.27 9.09
N GLU A 150 -5.53 7.01 8.14
CA GLU A 150 -5.99 6.46 6.87
C GLU A 150 -5.47 7.28 5.70
N GLN A 151 -5.07 6.59 4.65
CA GLN A 151 -4.67 7.22 3.41
C GLN A 151 -5.90 7.30 2.51
N PHE A 152 -6.22 8.50 2.02
CA PHE A 152 -7.33 8.74 1.09
C PHE A 152 -6.91 9.71 -0.02
N ASN A 153 -7.04 9.27 -1.27
CA ASN A 153 -6.59 9.98 -2.47
C ASN A 153 -5.10 10.34 -2.43
N GLU A 154 -4.76 11.61 -2.27
CA GLU A 154 -3.38 12.12 -2.14
C GLU A 154 -3.11 12.70 -0.76
N LYS A 155 -3.91 12.29 0.23
CA LYS A 155 -3.89 12.83 1.60
C LYS A 155 -3.78 11.70 2.61
N ILE A 156 -3.22 12.05 3.76
CA ILE A 156 -3.29 11.23 4.97
C ILE A 156 -4.24 11.93 5.93
N PHE A 157 -5.27 11.22 6.36
CA PHE A 157 -6.16 11.62 7.42
C PHE A 157 -5.68 11.02 8.72
N VAL A 158 -5.56 11.86 9.74
CA VAL A 158 -5.29 11.42 11.11
C VAL A 158 -6.39 11.97 11.99
N LYS A 159 -7.01 11.10 12.78
CA LYS A 159 -7.95 11.50 13.82
C LYS A 159 -7.31 11.26 15.17
N GLN A 160 -7.21 12.32 15.97
CA GLN A 160 -6.84 12.25 17.38
C GLN A 160 -8.06 12.48 18.28
N GLU A 161 -8.03 11.95 19.49
CA GLU A 161 -9.09 12.19 20.49
C GLU A 161 -9.29 13.69 20.77
N ASP A 162 -10.54 14.07 21.04
CA ASP A 162 -10.95 15.44 21.34
C ASP A 162 -10.51 16.47 20.28
N GLU A 163 -10.43 16.05 19.02
CA GLU A 163 -10.33 16.93 17.85
C GLU A 163 -11.56 16.80 16.98
N ASN A 164 -12.19 17.93 16.69
CA ASN A 164 -13.23 17.99 15.68
C ASN A 164 -12.56 17.95 14.31
N LEU A 165 -13.05 17.06 13.44
CA LEU A 165 -12.66 16.96 12.02
C LEU A 165 -13.12 18.18 11.22
#